data_AF-A0ABD2CFH4-F1
#
_entry.id   AF-A0ABD2CFH4-F1
#
_cell.length_a   1.000
_cell.length_b   1.000
_cell.length_c   1.000
_cell.angle_alpha   90.00
_cell.angle_beta   90.00
_cell.angle_gamma   90.00
#
_symmetry.space_group_name_H-M   'P 1'
#
loop_
_entity.id
_entity.type
_entity.pdbx_description
1 polymer ?
#
loop_
_entity_poly.entity_id
_entity_poly.type
_entity_poly.pdbx_seq_one_letter_code
_entity_poly.pdbx_strand_id
1 'polypeptide(L)'
;MPSSHGVLVALLFTTLAVVIVTSSIVQQKRAANFDYYDDGYQNFQPVVKFQRPIVVPEYPKKDQQDLSKIPGIPGVDYPIYHSVPKTSFSCAHVPHVPGMYANVETGCQAYHICHDGREGQQGASFLCTNGTLFNQQDFACDWWYNVNCALAPQYYRLNSDPLTNPYVSKEEKDAIKQRLNRIVVL
;
A
#
# COMPACT_ATOMS: atom_id res chain seq x y z
N MET A 1 -4.23 -15.00 61.08
CA MET A 1 -2.89 -15.47 60.68
C MET A 1 -3.08 -16.53 59.61
N PRO A 2 -2.68 -16.30 58.35
CA PRO A 2 -2.84 -17.31 57.30
C PRO A 2 -2.01 -18.55 57.62
N SER A 3 -2.58 -19.74 57.43
CA SER A 3 -1.91 -21.01 57.69
C SER A 3 -0.68 -21.16 56.77
N SER A 4 0.39 -21.80 57.28
CA SER A 4 1.63 -22.07 56.52
C SER A 4 1.33 -22.75 55.16
N HIS A 5 0.33 -23.63 55.13
CA HIS A 5 -0.15 -24.25 53.89
C HIS A 5 -0.79 -23.26 52.91
N GLY A 6 -1.57 -22.29 53.39
CA GLY A 6 -2.18 -21.26 52.53
C GLY A 6 -1.16 -20.33 51.89
N VAL A 7 -0.07 -20.01 52.61
CA VAL A 7 1.03 -19.20 52.08
C VAL A 7 1.82 -19.96 51.01
N LEU A 8 2.10 -21.25 51.23
CA LEU A 8 2.84 -22.08 50.29
C LEU A 8 2.05 -22.28 48.98
N VAL A 9 0.74 -22.50 49.09
CA VAL A 9 -0.15 -22.67 47.94
C VAL A 9 -0.25 -21.38 47.13
N ALA A 10 -0.37 -20.22 47.78
CA ALA A 10 -0.38 -18.92 47.11
C ALA A 10 0.95 -18.65 46.37
N LEU A 11 2.10 -18.96 46.98
CA LEU A 11 3.41 -18.81 46.34
C LEU A 11 3.53 -19.70 45.10
N LEU A 12 3.11 -20.97 45.17
CA LEU A 12 3.11 -21.89 44.03
C LEU A 12 2.22 -21.41 42.87
N PHE A 13 1.04 -20.86 43.17
CA PHE A 13 0.16 -20.31 42.13
C PHE A 13 0.75 -19.05 41.49
N THR A 14 1.36 -18.15 42.28
CA THR A 14 1.99 -16.94 41.73
C THR A 14 3.20 -17.25 40.86
N THR A 15 4.05 -18.21 41.25
CA THR A 15 5.21 -18.61 40.44
C THR A 15 4.78 -19.31 39.16
N LEU A 16 3.77 -20.20 39.22
CA LEU A 16 3.21 -20.84 38.03
C LEU A 16 2.60 -19.81 37.06
N ALA A 17 1.85 -18.83 37.57
CA ALA A 17 1.28 -17.76 36.75
C ALA A 17 2.38 -16.91 36.08
N VAL A 18 3.45 -16.56 36.80
CA VAL A 18 4.60 -15.82 36.23
C VAL A 18 5.30 -16.64 35.15
N VAL A 19 5.54 -17.94 35.39
CA VAL A 19 6.18 -18.83 34.40
C VAL A 19 5.32 -18.95 33.14
N ILE A 20 4.01 -19.12 33.27
CA ILE A 20 3.08 -19.18 32.13
C ILE A 20 3.11 -17.86 31.36
N VAL A 21 3.00 -16.71 32.03
CA VAL A 21 3.04 -15.38 31.40
C VAL A 21 4.38 -15.15 30.70
N THR A 22 5.52 -15.49 31.31
CA THR A 22 6.84 -15.37 30.66
C THR A 22 6.98 -16.31 29.47
N SER A 23 6.41 -17.52 29.53
CA SER A 23 6.46 -18.48 28.42
C SER A 23 5.61 -18.01 27.22
N SER A 24 4.44 -17.44 27.49
CA SER A 24 3.58 -16.82 26.47
C SER A 24 4.21 -15.56 25.85
N ILE A 25 4.87 -14.71 26.65
CA ILE A 25 5.59 -13.52 26.15
C ILE A 25 6.80 -13.92 25.28
N VAL A 26 7.51 -15.00 25.63
CA VAL A 26 8.66 -15.50 24.86
C VAL A 26 8.23 -16.16 23.54
N GLN A 27 7.10 -16.88 23.50
CA GLN A 27 6.57 -17.46 22.26
C GLN A 27 6.18 -16.39 21.22
N GLN A 28 5.67 -15.22 21.66
CA GLN A 28 5.20 -14.18 20.74
C GLN A 28 6.33 -13.42 20.03
N LYS A 29 7.57 -13.48 20.52
CA LYS A 29 8.73 -12.80 19.88
C LYS A 29 9.43 -13.62 18.79
N ARG A 30 8.95 -14.81 18.42
CA ARG A 30 9.66 -15.68 17.45
C ARG A 30 8.88 -16.07 16.19
N ALA A 31 7.90 -15.28 15.76
CA ALA A 31 7.25 -15.50 14.47
C ALA A 31 7.10 -14.19 13.69
N ALA A 32 7.61 -14.24 12.45
CA ALA A 32 7.50 -13.28 11.34
C ALA A 32 8.65 -12.28 11.15
N ASN A 33 9.86 -12.80 10.87
CA ASN A 33 10.64 -12.24 9.76
C ASN A 33 9.92 -12.70 8.48
N PHE A 34 9.13 -11.80 7.90
CA PHE A 34 8.42 -12.02 6.65
C PHE A 34 9.38 -11.64 5.52
N ASP A 35 10.20 -12.61 5.11
CA ASP A 35 11.12 -12.47 3.97
C ASP A 35 10.28 -12.43 2.68
N TYR A 36 9.83 -11.23 2.33
CA TYR A 36 9.14 -10.90 1.08
C TYR A 36 10.17 -10.76 -0.06
N TYR A 37 10.83 -11.87 -0.42
CA TYR A 37 11.56 -11.98 -1.67
C TYR A 37 11.08 -13.22 -2.43
N ASP A 38 10.42 -12.96 -3.55
CA ASP A 38 9.87 -13.91 -4.50
C ASP A 38 10.97 -14.82 -5.10
N ASP A 39 10.88 -16.13 -4.83
CA ASP A 39 11.82 -17.17 -5.29
C ASP A 39 11.44 -17.76 -6.66
N GLY A 40 10.50 -17.12 -7.38
CA GLY A 40 9.87 -17.64 -8.60
C GLY A 40 10.76 -17.72 -9.84
N TYR A 41 12.01 -17.26 -9.80
CA TYR A 41 12.92 -17.22 -10.95
C TYR A 41 14.07 -18.24 -10.92
N GLN A 42 14.04 -19.25 -10.04
CA GLN A 42 15.17 -20.19 -9.97
C GLN A 42 15.21 -21.26 -11.09
N ASN A 43 14.14 -21.40 -11.89
CA ASN A 43 14.03 -22.52 -12.86
C ASN A 43 14.01 -22.12 -14.35
N PHE A 44 14.36 -20.88 -14.70
CA PHE A 44 14.52 -20.52 -16.11
C PHE A 44 15.86 -21.04 -16.65
N GLN A 45 15.85 -22.25 -17.22
CA GLN A 45 16.99 -22.71 -18.02
C GLN A 45 16.90 -22.10 -19.42
N PRO A 46 17.85 -21.24 -19.84
CA PRO A 46 17.84 -20.69 -21.18
C PRO A 46 18.00 -21.82 -22.21
N VAL A 47 17.18 -21.78 -23.26
CA VAL A 47 17.21 -22.76 -24.37
C VAL A 47 18.50 -22.67 -25.19
N VAL A 48 19.35 -21.68 -24.92
CA VAL A 48 20.65 -21.46 -25.55
C VAL A 48 21.78 -21.78 -24.57
N LYS A 49 22.73 -22.61 -25.00
CA LYS A 49 23.96 -22.87 -24.24
C LYS A 49 24.85 -21.64 -24.29
N PHE A 50 24.91 -20.87 -23.21
CA PHE A 50 25.89 -19.80 -23.07
C PHE A 50 27.28 -20.40 -22.86
N GLN A 51 28.08 -20.43 -23.93
CA GLN A 51 29.47 -20.92 -23.89
C GLN A 51 30.42 -19.95 -23.14
N ARG A 52 29.93 -18.77 -22.77
CA ARG A 52 30.68 -17.69 -22.14
C ARG A 52 29.77 -16.96 -21.15
N PRO A 53 30.29 -16.41 -20.04
CA PRO A 53 29.53 -15.50 -19.19
C PRO A 53 29.02 -14.31 -20.01
N ILE A 54 27.76 -13.92 -19.78
CA ILE A 54 27.25 -12.64 -20.28
C ILE A 54 28.01 -11.56 -19.50
N VAL A 55 29.00 -10.93 -20.13
CA VAL A 55 29.64 -9.73 -19.61
C VAL A 55 28.74 -8.57 -19.99
N VAL A 56 27.83 -8.19 -19.09
CA VAL A 56 27.11 -6.94 -19.22
C VAL A 56 28.09 -5.83 -18.86
N PRO A 57 28.33 -4.84 -19.73
CA PRO A 57 29.06 -3.64 -19.32
C PRO A 57 28.38 -3.08 -18.08
N GLU A 58 29.15 -2.76 -17.04
CA GLU A 58 28.61 -2.04 -15.90
C GLU A 58 28.18 -0.66 -16.40
N TYR A 59 26.90 -0.50 -16.67
CA TYR A 59 26.33 0.80 -16.92
C TYR A 59 26.47 1.57 -15.60
N PRO A 60 27.13 2.75 -15.61
CA PRO A 60 27.21 3.55 -14.41
C PRO A 60 25.77 3.81 -13.94
N LYS A 61 25.44 3.35 -12.73
CA LYS A 61 24.17 3.72 -12.11
C LYS A 61 24.18 5.24 -12.02
N LYS A 62 23.32 5.88 -12.80
CA LYS A 62 23.11 7.33 -12.67
C LYS A 62 22.25 7.49 -11.43
N ASP A 63 22.91 7.54 -10.26
CA ASP A 63 22.29 7.34 -8.94
C ASP A 63 21.25 8.40 -8.55
N GLN A 64 21.05 9.43 -9.37
CA GLN A 64 20.15 10.53 -9.07
C GLN A 64 19.35 10.95 -10.29
N GLN A 65 18.02 10.92 -10.16
CA GLN A 65 17.11 11.49 -11.14
C GLN A 65 17.41 12.99 -11.26
N ASP A 66 17.55 13.50 -12.49
CA ASP A 66 17.69 14.92 -12.75
C ASP A 66 16.32 15.61 -12.61
N LEU A 67 16.10 16.25 -11.47
CA LEU A 67 14.85 16.95 -11.13
C LEU A 67 14.83 18.41 -11.59
N SER A 68 15.90 18.92 -12.19
CA SER A 68 16.02 20.35 -12.59
C SER A 68 14.97 20.80 -13.60
N LYS A 69 14.34 19.85 -14.31
CA LYS A 69 13.30 20.10 -15.31
C LYS A 69 11.88 20.10 -14.74
N ILE A 70 11.72 19.72 -13.47
CA ILE A 70 10.41 19.73 -12.80
C ILE A 70 10.30 21.07 -12.06
N PRO A 71 9.25 21.87 -12.32
CA PRO A 71 9.04 23.12 -11.59
C PRO A 71 8.88 22.88 -10.09
N GLY A 72 9.35 23.82 -9.28
CA GLY A 72 9.30 23.75 -7.81
C GLY A 72 10.57 23.15 -7.20
N ILE A 73 10.57 23.08 -5.88
CA ILE A 73 11.68 22.59 -5.05
C ILE A 73 11.33 21.19 -4.54
N PRO A 74 12.04 20.14 -4.98
CA PRO A 74 11.83 18.78 -4.48
C PRO A 74 12.00 18.71 -2.96
N GLY A 75 11.08 18.01 -2.28
CA GLY A 75 11.02 17.89 -0.82
C GLY A 75 10.37 19.07 -0.10
N VAL A 76 10.08 20.17 -0.81
CA VAL A 76 9.35 21.32 -0.26
C VAL A 76 7.97 21.44 -0.94
N ASP A 77 7.95 21.57 -2.26
CA ASP A 77 6.71 21.74 -3.02
C ASP A 77 6.04 20.39 -3.31
N TYR A 78 6.83 19.33 -3.42
CA TYR A 78 6.36 17.97 -3.59
C TYR A 78 7.32 16.96 -2.94
N PRO A 79 6.82 15.83 -2.40
CA PRO A 79 7.64 14.77 -1.80
C PRO A 79 8.49 14.01 -2.84
N ILE A 80 9.54 13.33 -2.35
CA ILE A 80 10.52 12.59 -3.15
C ILE A 80 10.78 11.19 -2.58
N TYR A 81 9.70 10.45 -2.30
CA TYR A 81 9.81 9.08 -1.81
C TYR A 81 10.38 8.15 -2.89
N HIS A 82 11.29 7.25 -2.48
CA HIS A 82 11.86 6.20 -3.34
C HIS A 82 11.14 4.85 -3.17
N SER A 83 10.39 4.70 -2.09
CA SER A 83 9.49 3.58 -1.80
C SER A 83 8.31 4.10 -0.97
N VAL A 84 7.18 3.40 -1.00
CA VAL A 84 6.01 3.79 -0.22
C VAL A 84 6.36 3.71 1.28
N PRO A 85 6.35 4.83 2.03
CA PRO A 85 6.64 4.80 3.46
C PRO A 85 5.49 4.16 4.23
N LYS A 86 5.80 3.64 5.42
CA LYS A 86 4.76 3.17 6.35
C LYS A 86 3.95 4.37 6.86
N THR A 87 2.64 4.28 6.76
CA THR A 87 1.65 5.30 7.16
C THR A 87 0.53 4.66 7.97
N SER A 88 -0.43 5.46 8.46
CA SER A 88 -1.62 4.94 9.15
C SER A 88 -2.72 4.44 8.19
N PHE A 89 -2.53 4.59 6.88
CA PHE A 89 -3.47 4.12 5.86
C PHE A 89 -3.75 2.61 6.01
N SER A 90 -5.02 2.24 5.83
CA SER A 90 -5.48 0.85 5.81
C SER A 90 -6.76 0.73 4.98
N CYS A 91 -6.82 -0.28 4.12
CA CYS A 91 -8.02 -0.65 3.37
C CYS A 91 -9.18 -1.11 4.26
N ALA A 92 -8.93 -1.39 5.56
CA ALA A 92 -10.02 -1.64 6.51
C ALA A 92 -10.82 -0.39 6.87
N HIS A 93 -10.29 0.81 6.62
CA HIS A 93 -10.88 2.08 7.03
C HIS A 93 -11.38 2.94 5.86
N VAL A 94 -11.33 2.42 4.64
CA VAL A 94 -11.78 3.15 3.45
C VAL A 94 -13.29 2.98 3.23
N PRO A 95 -13.98 3.97 2.64
CA PRO A 95 -15.45 3.93 2.50
C PRO A 95 -15.96 2.96 1.43
N HIS A 96 -15.14 2.63 0.41
CA HIS A 96 -15.57 1.83 -0.74
C HIS A 96 -14.50 0.80 -1.14
N VAL A 97 -14.93 -0.42 -1.43
CA VAL A 97 -14.04 -1.47 -1.94
C VAL A 97 -14.80 -2.18 -3.08
N PRO A 98 -14.22 -2.32 -4.28
CA PRO A 98 -12.86 -1.91 -4.67
C PRO A 98 -12.71 -0.39 -4.86
N GLY A 99 -11.49 0.13 -4.66
CA GLY A 99 -11.22 1.56 -4.82
C GLY A 99 -9.74 1.95 -4.79
N MET A 100 -9.43 3.12 -5.34
CA MET A 100 -8.12 3.76 -5.30
C MET A 100 -8.12 4.97 -4.36
N TYR A 101 -7.06 5.10 -3.56
CA TYR A 101 -6.99 6.05 -2.46
C TYR A 101 -5.66 6.79 -2.43
N ALA A 102 -5.71 8.11 -2.53
CA ALA A 102 -4.55 8.98 -2.31
C ALA A 102 -4.08 8.87 -0.85
N ASN A 103 -2.77 8.73 -0.61
CA ASN A 103 -2.26 8.76 0.74
C ASN A 103 -1.85 10.18 1.14
N VAL A 104 -2.74 10.85 1.88
CA VAL A 104 -2.54 12.22 2.34
C VAL A 104 -1.32 12.40 3.27
N GLU A 105 -0.93 11.37 4.03
CA GLU A 105 0.27 11.43 4.90
C GLU A 105 1.57 11.53 4.09
N THR A 106 1.55 11.08 2.82
CA THR A 106 2.69 11.13 1.91
C THR A 106 2.63 12.33 0.96
N GLY A 107 1.79 13.32 1.23
CA GLY A 107 1.53 14.40 0.28
C GLY A 107 0.91 13.91 -1.03
N CYS A 108 0.23 12.76 -1.03
CA CYS A 108 -0.36 12.10 -2.19
C CYS A 108 0.62 11.60 -3.24
N GLN A 109 1.94 11.51 -2.96
CA GLN A 109 2.83 10.79 -3.88
C GLN A 109 2.59 9.28 -3.82
N ALA A 110 2.29 8.73 -2.64
CA ALA A 110 1.79 7.38 -2.54
C ALA A 110 0.27 7.33 -2.74
N TYR A 111 -0.19 6.24 -3.35
CA TYR A 111 -1.59 5.87 -3.40
C TYR A 111 -1.74 4.36 -3.25
N HIS A 112 -2.94 3.96 -2.87
CA HIS A 112 -3.26 2.58 -2.52
C HIS A 112 -4.46 2.09 -3.31
N ILE A 113 -4.43 0.81 -3.64
CA ILE A 113 -5.50 0.06 -4.29
C ILE A 113 -6.05 -0.94 -3.28
N CYS A 114 -7.31 -0.75 -2.90
CA CYS A 114 -8.02 -1.65 -2.01
C CYS A 114 -8.95 -2.56 -2.83
N HIS A 115 -8.75 -3.87 -2.71
CA HIS A 115 -9.56 -4.90 -3.36
C HIS A 115 -10.00 -5.97 -2.35
N ASP A 116 -9.77 -7.25 -2.62
CA ASP A 116 -10.21 -8.37 -1.78
C ASP A 116 -9.32 -8.62 -0.54
N GLY A 117 -8.29 -7.79 -0.34
CA GLY A 117 -7.41 -7.83 0.82
C GLY A 117 -6.22 -8.78 0.68
N ARG A 118 -6.03 -9.43 -0.48
CA ARG A 118 -4.88 -10.30 -0.74
C ARG A 118 -3.54 -9.56 -0.72
N GLU A 119 -3.55 -8.25 -0.98
CA GLU A 119 -2.36 -7.40 -0.97
C GLU A 119 -2.02 -6.85 0.43
N GLY A 120 -2.69 -7.35 1.47
CA GLY A 120 -2.45 -6.98 2.86
C GLY A 120 -3.27 -5.76 3.31
N GLN A 121 -2.98 -5.27 4.52
CA GLN A 121 -3.80 -4.25 5.18
C GLN A 121 -3.84 -2.91 4.44
N GLN A 122 -2.77 -2.54 3.74
CA GLN A 122 -2.70 -1.31 2.94
C GLN A 122 -3.15 -1.50 1.49
N GLY A 123 -3.48 -2.72 1.10
CA GLY A 123 -3.69 -3.06 -0.31
C GLY A 123 -2.42 -2.92 -1.14
N ALA A 124 -2.57 -2.97 -2.47
CA ALA A 124 -1.44 -2.70 -3.37
C ALA A 124 -1.06 -1.22 -3.28
N SER A 125 0.24 -0.95 -3.12
CA SER A 125 0.73 0.39 -2.82
C SER A 125 1.72 0.84 -3.89
N PHE A 126 1.57 2.08 -4.35
CA PHE A 126 2.34 2.62 -5.48
C PHE A 126 2.80 4.04 -5.18
N LEU A 127 3.84 4.47 -5.90
CA LEU A 127 4.28 5.86 -5.95
C LEU A 127 4.02 6.45 -7.33
N CYS A 128 3.50 7.68 -7.35
CA CYS A 128 3.64 8.56 -8.50
C CYS A 128 5.11 8.97 -8.67
N THR A 129 5.51 9.27 -9.90
CA THR A 129 6.88 9.71 -10.20
C THR A 129 7.16 11.07 -9.55
N ASN A 130 8.42 11.36 -9.24
CA ASN A 130 8.82 12.65 -8.68
C ASN A 130 8.30 13.81 -9.57
N GLY A 131 7.66 14.80 -8.94
CA GLY A 131 7.00 15.91 -9.62
C GLY A 131 5.50 15.70 -9.91
N THR A 132 4.96 14.52 -9.62
CA THR A 132 3.55 14.20 -9.77
C THR A 132 2.95 13.64 -8.49
N LEU A 133 1.66 13.87 -8.28
CA LEU A 133 0.89 13.41 -7.13
C LEU A 133 -0.37 12.71 -7.61
N PHE A 134 -0.86 11.75 -6.84
CA PHE A 134 -2.10 11.05 -7.15
C PHE A 134 -3.29 11.99 -6.97
N ASN A 135 -3.92 12.34 -8.08
CA ASN A 135 -5.15 13.09 -8.12
C ASN A 135 -6.32 12.14 -7.89
N GLN A 136 -6.87 12.17 -6.67
CA GLN A 136 -8.01 11.34 -6.28
C GLN A 136 -9.26 11.57 -7.15
N GLN A 137 -9.44 12.78 -7.69
CA GLN A 137 -10.60 13.11 -8.50
C GLN A 137 -10.56 12.41 -9.86
N ASP A 138 -9.36 12.27 -10.43
CA ASP A 138 -9.14 11.75 -11.78
C ASP A 138 -8.62 10.30 -11.79
N PHE A 139 -8.33 9.74 -10.60
CA PHE A 139 -7.74 8.41 -10.43
C PHE A 139 -6.42 8.21 -11.18
N ALA A 140 -5.61 9.27 -11.28
CA ALA A 140 -4.35 9.29 -12.00
C ALA A 140 -3.31 10.18 -11.31
N CYS A 141 -2.03 9.96 -11.61
CA CYS A 141 -0.98 10.89 -11.23
C CYS A 141 -1.02 12.12 -12.15
N ASP A 142 -1.02 13.31 -11.56
CA ASP A 142 -0.94 14.59 -12.28
C ASP A 142 0.18 15.44 -11.67
N TRP A 143 0.58 16.51 -12.35
CA TRP A 143 1.59 17.45 -11.86
C TRP A 143 1.24 17.96 -10.46
N TRP A 144 2.26 18.07 -9.61
CA TRP A 144 2.05 18.41 -8.19
C TRP A 144 1.24 19.70 -7.98
N TYR A 145 1.40 20.68 -8.86
CA TYR A 145 0.70 21.96 -8.77
C TYR A 145 -0.78 21.91 -9.22
N ASN A 146 -1.22 20.81 -9.86
CA ASN A 146 -2.62 20.57 -10.20
C ASN A 146 -3.37 19.84 -9.08
N VAL A 147 -2.64 19.25 -8.11
CA VAL A 147 -3.22 18.36 -7.10
C VAL A 147 -3.25 19.03 -5.74
N ASN A 148 -4.45 19.35 -5.26
CA ASN A 148 -4.64 19.70 -3.86
C ASN A 148 -4.86 18.43 -3.02
N CYS A 149 -3.76 17.86 -2.53
CA CYS A 149 -3.77 16.61 -1.78
C CYS A 149 -4.69 16.65 -0.54
N ALA A 150 -4.83 17.80 0.13
CA ALA A 150 -5.69 17.92 1.31
C ALA A 150 -7.18 17.70 1.00
N LEU A 151 -7.60 17.89 -0.26
CA LEU A 151 -8.97 17.63 -0.71
C LEU A 151 -9.21 16.18 -1.11
N ALA A 152 -8.17 15.34 -1.21
CA ALA A 152 -8.32 13.95 -1.64
C ALA A 152 -9.40 13.17 -0.86
N PRO A 153 -9.51 13.25 0.49
CA PRO A 153 -10.54 12.52 1.22
C PRO A 153 -11.97 12.89 0.81
N GLN A 154 -12.21 14.12 0.35
CA GLN A 154 -13.54 14.53 -0.13
C GLN A 154 -13.91 13.76 -1.40
N TYR A 155 -12.93 13.42 -2.23
CA TYR A 155 -13.13 12.72 -3.49
C TYR A 155 -13.16 11.20 -3.36
N TYR A 156 -12.92 10.62 -2.17
CA TYR A 156 -13.00 9.16 -1.97
C TYR A 156 -14.36 8.57 -2.36
N ARG A 157 -15.43 9.37 -2.24
CA ARG A 157 -16.78 9.00 -2.68
C ARG A 157 -16.85 8.62 -4.16
N LEU A 158 -15.95 9.13 -5.01
CA LEU A 158 -15.92 8.81 -6.44
C LEU A 158 -15.59 7.34 -6.71
N ASN A 159 -15.00 6.63 -5.73
CA ASN A 159 -14.85 5.18 -5.81
C ASN A 159 -16.21 4.45 -5.82
N SER A 160 -17.29 5.08 -5.35
CA SER A 160 -18.63 4.50 -5.44
C SER A 160 -19.35 4.78 -6.75
N ASP A 161 -18.88 5.74 -7.54
CA ASP A 161 -19.53 6.11 -8.81
C ASP A 161 -19.09 5.14 -9.91
N PRO A 162 -20.01 4.33 -10.47
CA PRO A 162 -19.66 3.34 -11.48
C PRO A 162 -19.11 3.93 -12.77
N LEU A 163 -19.45 5.19 -13.10
CA LEU A 163 -18.98 5.83 -14.33
C LEU A 163 -17.53 6.31 -14.22
N THR A 164 -17.10 6.69 -13.02
CA THR A 164 -15.72 7.16 -12.77
C THR A 164 -14.80 6.07 -12.22
N ASN A 165 -15.33 5.11 -11.45
CA ASN A 165 -14.53 4.08 -10.81
C ASN A 165 -13.75 3.23 -11.87
N PRO A 166 -12.41 3.14 -11.78
CA PRO A 166 -11.59 2.40 -12.74
C PRO A 166 -11.75 0.87 -12.69
N TYR A 167 -12.35 0.31 -11.62
CA TYR A 167 -12.63 -1.12 -11.50
C TYR A 167 -13.91 -1.57 -12.22
N VAL A 168 -14.74 -0.63 -12.69
CA VAL A 168 -15.95 -0.96 -13.46
C VAL A 168 -15.59 -1.09 -14.94
N SER A 169 -16.04 -2.17 -15.57
CA SER A 169 -15.73 -2.47 -16.98
C SER A 169 -16.34 -1.43 -17.92
N LYS A 170 -15.76 -1.31 -19.12
CA LYS A 170 -16.27 -0.38 -20.13
C LYS A 170 -17.69 -0.77 -20.56
N GLU A 171 -17.95 -2.06 -20.71
CA GLU A 171 -19.25 -2.60 -21.11
C GLU A 171 -20.33 -2.25 -20.09
N GLU A 172 -20.01 -2.35 -18.79
CA GLU A 172 -20.92 -1.98 -17.72
C GLU A 172 -21.16 -0.46 -17.69
N LYS A 173 -20.12 0.35 -17.83
CA LYS A 173 -20.25 1.81 -17.94
C LYS A 173 -21.13 2.21 -19.11
N ASP A 174 -20.97 1.58 -20.26
CA ASP A 174 -21.75 1.86 -21.47
C ASP A 174 -23.22 1.43 -21.28
N ALA A 175 -23.49 0.30 -20.62
CA ALA A 175 -24.84 -0.13 -20.27
C ALA A 175 -25.53 0.85 -19.30
N ILE A 176 -24.82 1.35 -18.30
CA ILE A 176 -25.33 2.36 -17.35
C ILE A 176 -25.68 3.65 -18.09
N LYS A 177 -24.78 4.16 -18.94
CA LYS A 177 -25.03 5.36 -19.76
C LYS A 177 -26.24 5.19 -20.67
N GLN A 178 -26.36 4.04 -21.32
CA GLN A 178 -27.50 3.74 -22.19
C GLN A 178 -28.83 3.76 -21.41
N ARG A 179 -28.83 3.20 -20.19
CA ARG A 179 -30.02 3.21 -19.32
C ARG A 179 -30.37 4.62 -18.86
N LEU A 180 -29.39 5.44 -18.48
CA LEU A 180 -29.61 6.84 -18.08
C LEU A 180 -30.17 7.67 -19.23
N ASN A 181 -29.60 7.54 -20.44
CA ASN A 181 -30.09 8.25 -21.62
C ASN A 181 -31.54 7.87 -21.97
N ARG A 182 -31.96 6.63 -21.71
CA ARG A 182 -33.36 6.22 -21.90
C ARG A 182 -34.32 6.85 -20.91
N ILE A 183 -33.89 7.13 -19.68
CA ILE A 183 -34.72 7.76 -18.65
C ILE A 183 -34.95 9.25 -18.96
N VAL A 184 -33.94 9.93 -19.51
CA VAL A 184 -34.02 11.38 -19.81
C VAL A 184 -34.86 11.69 -21.06
N VAL A 185 -35.13 10.70 -21.90
CA VAL A 185 -35.87 10.85 -23.18
C VAL A 185 -37.36 10.48 -23.05
N LEU A 186 -37.82 10.07 -21.86
CA LEU A 186 -39.23 9.80 -21.52
C LEU A 186 -39.78 10.90 -20.61
#